data_AF-A0A022QE74-F1
#
_entry.id   AF-A0A022QE74-F1
#
_cell.length_a   1.000
_cell.length_b   1.000
_cell.length_c   1.000
_cell.angle_alpha   90.00
_cell.angle_beta   90.00
_cell.angle_gamma   90.00
#
_symmetry.space_group_name_H-M   'P 1'
#
loop_
_entity.id
_entity.type
_entity.pdbx_description
1 polymer ?
#
loop_
_entity_poly.entity_id
_entity_poly.type
_entity_poly.pdbx_seq_one_letter_code
_entity_poly.pdbx_strand_id
1 'polypeptide(L)'
;RLIIYFNGKNCEYVSVSLAMADTSSLPANWEVNVVFNIFLYNQISDNYLSSPGRTRCFLETKSEWGISKFISKKILSDPSNGYLVNDNILFGAEVFVVKKDAIIECVSLNNINIHYKHDFKISDFSKLNERCFSEQFIGGGQKWKIILDPKGSGTGTDSHVSIFLNHLATSYWFSASINSWGWPACIELATINDPNKGFIVNDCCLLSINIHTYLGSRSLQWD
;
A
#
# COMPACT_ATOMS: atom_id res chain seq x y z
N ARG A 1 16.37 8.14 2.38
CA ARG A 1 17.59 7.29 2.40
C ARG A 1 17.38 6.15 3.39
N LEU A 2 17.62 4.90 2.97
CA LEU A 2 17.70 3.76 3.90
C LEU A 2 19.10 3.70 4.51
N ILE A 3 19.20 3.51 5.82
CA ILE A 3 20.45 3.38 6.57
C ILE A 3 20.43 2.07 7.33
N ILE A 4 21.54 1.34 7.29
CA ILE A 4 21.69 0.05 7.95
C ILE A 4 22.84 0.15 8.93
N TYR A 5 22.55 -0.13 10.19
CA TYR A 5 23.54 -0.15 11.26
C TYR A 5 23.83 -1.61 11.62
N PHE A 6 24.97 -2.10 11.15
CA PHE A 6 25.45 -3.42 11.53
C PHE A 6 26.04 -3.42 12.95
N ASN A 7 26.38 -2.25 13.52
CA ASN A 7 26.94 -2.13 14.87
C ASN A 7 26.28 -0.97 15.64
N GLY A 8 25.53 -1.29 16.70
CA GLY A 8 24.98 -0.34 17.67
C GLY A 8 25.34 -0.75 19.10
N LYS A 9 25.03 0.10 20.09
CA LYS A 9 25.43 -0.04 21.52
C LYS A 9 25.13 -1.42 22.18
N ASN A 10 24.22 -2.22 21.63
CA ASN A 10 24.00 -3.64 21.97
C ASN A 10 24.19 -4.49 20.71
N CYS A 11 25.41 -4.99 20.50
CA CYS A 11 25.99 -5.51 19.27
C CYS A 11 25.36 -6.80 18.65
N GLU A 12 24.20 -7.28 19.09
CA GLU A 12 23.64 -8.58 18.65
C GLU A 12 22.62 -8.48 17.51
N TYR A 13 22.09 -7.29 17.23
CA TYR A 13 21.07 -7.06 16.23
C TYR A 13 21.57 -6.09 15.16
N VAL A 14 21.04 -6.25 13.94
CA VAL A 14 21.12 -5.24 12.88
C VAL A 14 19.93 -4.30 13.03
N SER A 15 20.21 -3.00 13.03
CA SER A 15 19.19 -1.96 13.03
C SER A 15 19.05 -1.37 11.63
N VAL A 16 17.83 -0.98 11.28
CA VAL A 16 17.53 -0.32 10.00
C VAL A 16 16.74 0.95 10.26
N SER A 17 17.03 2.00 9.50
CA SER A 17 16.30 3.26 9.60
C SER A 17 16.09 3.92 8.25
N LEU A 18 15.00 4.67 8.16
CA LEU A 18 14.72 5.57 7.05
C LEU A 18 15.02 6.99 7.53
N ALA A 19 15.84 7.70 6.77
CA ALA A 19 16.21 9.09 7.03
C ALA A 19 15.92 9.99 5.82
N MET A 20 15.61 11.26 6.07
CA MET A 20 15.54 12.27 5.01
C MET A 20 16.93 12.48 4.40
N ALA A 21 17.02 12.58 3.08
CA ALA A 21 18.30 12.67 2.36
C ALA A 21 18.66 14.12 2.02
N ASP A 22 17.68 14.90 1.59
CA ASP A 22 17.80 16.32 1.28
C ASP A 22 16.65 17.07 1.92
N THR A 23 16.97 18.01 2.80
CA THR A 23 16.03 18.88 3.50
C THR A 23 16.26 20.35 3.18
N SER A 24 17.24 20.66 2.32
CA SER A 24 17.65 22.04 2.02
C SER A 24 16.58 22.82 1.26
N SER A 25 15.75 22.12 0.49
CA SER A 25 14.62 22.66 -0.26
C SER A 25 13.32 22.74 0.55
N LEU A 26 13.31 22.27 1.80
CA LEU A 26 12.11 22.27 2.65
C LEU A 26 11.99 23.59 3.42
N PRO A 27 10.76 24.09 3.65
CA PRO A 27 10.56 25.29 4.47
C PRO A 27 11.00 25.05 5.91
N ALA A 28 11.31 26.12 6.66
CA ALA A 28 11.61 26.02 8.08
C ALA A 28 10.44 25.38 8.86
N ASN A 29 10.73 24.53 9.84
CA ASN A 29 9.73 23.75 10.60
C ASN A 29 8.89 22.81 9.73
N TRP A 30 9.46 22.27 8.65
CA TRP A 30 8.77 21.29 7.81
C TRP A 30 8.33 20.06 8.60
N GLU A 31 7.21 19.50 8.18
CA GLU A 31 6.67 18.25 8.70
C GLU A 31 6.31 17.35 7.52
N VAL A 32 6.91 16.16 7.47
CA VAL A 32 6.61 15.16 6.44
C VAL A 32 6.13 13.89 7.12
N ASN A 33 4.85 13.58 6.95
CA ASN A 33 4.30 12.32 7.42
C ASN A 33 4.51 11.25 6.36
N VAL A 34 5.00 10.09 6.80
CA VAL A 34 5.36 8.98 5.92
C VAL A 34 4.87 7.68 6.56
N VAL A 35 4.24 6.83 5.77
CA VAL A 35 4.10 5.41 6.09
C VAL A 35 5.21 4.68 5.35
N PHE A 36 6.03 3.90 6.05
CA PHE A 36 7.06 3.11 5.38
C PHE A 36 7.14 1.69 5.91
N ASN A 37 7.52 0.80 5.00
CA ASN A 37 7.87 -0.58 5.26
C ASN A 37 9.34 -0.79 4.89
N ILE A 38 10.07 -1.53 5.71
CA ILE A 38 11.42 -2.00 5.41
C ILE A 38 11.36 -3.52 5.25
N PHE A 39 12.01 -4.01 4.22
CA PHE A 39 12.04 -5.42 3.84
C PHE A 39 13.46 -5.94 3.82
N LEU A 40 13.61 -7.21 4.17
CA LEU A 40 14.82 -7.99 3.98
C LEU A 40 14.45 -9.27 3.24
N TYR A 41 15.05 -9.44 2.07
CA TYR A 41 14.74 -10.53 1.16
C TYR A 41 15.48 -11.80 1.55
N ASN A 42 14.74 -12.91 1.59
CA ASN A 42 15.26 -14.25 1.73
C ASN A 42 15.53 -14.83 0.34
N GLN A 43 16.80 -15.01 0.02
CA GLN A 43 17.28 -15.42 -1.30
C GLN A 43 17.15 -16.94 -1.53
N ILE A 44 16.79 -17.72 -0.50
CA ILE A 44 16.58 -19.17 -0.61
C ILE A 44 15.09 -19.49 -0.72
N SER A 45 14.27 -18.93 0.17
CA SER A 45 12.82 -19.22 0.21
C SER A 45 11.97 -18.25 -0.59
N ASP A 46 12.58 -17.31 -1.32
CA ASP A 46 11.93 -16.32 -2.17
C ASP A 46 10.79 -15.55 -1.46
N ASN A 47 11.09 -15.01 -0.29
CA ASN A 47 10.12 -14.25 0.52
C ASN A 47 10.80 -13.10 1.26
N TYR A 48 10.04 -12.36 2.08
CA TYR A 48 10.53 -11.17 2.78
C TYR A 48 10.22 -11.21 4.27
N LEU A 49 11.21 -10.84 5.08
CA LEU A 49 10.98 -10.32 6.43
C LEU A 49 10.59 -8.84 6.30
N SER A 50 9.41 -8.46 6.79
CA SER A 50 8.90 -7.09 6.69
C SER A 50 8.68 -6.45 8.06
N SER A 51 8.91 -5.15 8.13
CA SER A 51 8.45 -4.35 9.28
C SER A 51 6.97 -4.01 9.15
N PRO A 52 6.21 -3.91 10.25
CA PRO A 52 4.85 -3.38 10.22
C PRO A 52 4.88 -1.91 9.77
N GLY A 53 4.09 -1.57 8.75
CA GLY A 53 3.95 -0.20 8.25
C GLY A 53 3.41 0.73 9.32
N ARG A 54 4.25 1.67 9.77
CA ARG A 54 3.88 2.66 10.79
C ARG A 54 4.01 4.05 10.22
N THR A 55 3.01 4.89 10.49
CA THR A 55 3.12 6.32 10.22
C THR A 55 4.19 6.93 11.12
N ARG A 56 5.08 7.69 10.50
CA ARG A 56 6.16 8.44 11.11
C ARG A 56 6.15 9.87 10.61
N CYS A 57 6.25 10.79 11.55
CA CYS A 57 6.34 12.20 11.29
C CYS A 57 7.82 12.58 11.30
N PHE A 58 8.36 12.91 10.13
CA PHE A 58 9.69 13.46 9.98
C PHE A 58 9.62 14.96 10.21
N LEU A 59 10.54 15.44 11.03
CA LEU A 59 10.68 16.84 11.42
C LEU A 59 12.11 17.28 11.17
N GLU A 60 12.31 18.59 11.11
CA GLU A 60 13.66 19.18 11.08
C GLU A 60 14.55 18.67 12.23
N THR A 61 13.97 18.54 13.43
CA THR A 61 14.66 18.02 14.63
C THR A 61 14.68 16.50 14.74
N LYS A 62 13.91 15.80 13.89
CA LYS A 62 13.78 14.33 13.92
C LYS A 62 13.57 13.78 12.52
N SER A 63 14.67 13.68 11.80
CA SER A 63 14.72 13.31 10.37
C SER A 63 15.03 11.83 10.12
N GLU A 64 15.11 11.00 11.17
CA GLU A 64 15.39 9.57 11.08
C GLU A 64 14.44 8.76 11.97
N TRP A 65 13.90 7.68 11.40
CA TRP A 65 13.07 6.71 12.10
C TRP A 65 13.50 5.28 11.77
N GLY A 66 13.65 4.43 12.78
CA GLY A 66 14.15 3.09 12.57
C GLY A 66 13.63 2.03 13.53
N ILE A 67 14.09 0.82 13.29
CA ILE A 67 13.79 -0.39 14.05
C ILE A 67 15.13 -0.89 14.60
N SER A 68 15.30 -0.74 15.91
CA SER A 68 16.57 -1.04 16.58
C SER A 68 16.92 -2.54 16.59
N LYS A 69 15.91 -3.42 16.63
CA LYS A 69 16.08 -4.88 16.62
C LYS A 69 15.34 -5.48 15.42
N PHE A 70 15.81 -5.17 14.21
CA PHE A 70 15.13 -5.62 12.99
C PHE A 70 15.39 -7.10 12.71
N ILE A 71 16.65 -7.52 12.74
CA ILE A 71 17.04 -8.93 12.65
C ILE A 71 18.25 -9.19 13.55
N SER A 72 18.31 -10.37 14.18
CA SER A 72 19.50 -10.76 14.94
C SER A 72 20.64 -11.12 13.99
N LYS A 73 21.87 -10.79 14.36
CA LYS A 73 23.05 -11.16 13.57
C LYS A 73 23.20 -12.67 13.42
N LYS A 74 22.81 -13.43 14.44
CA LYS A 74 22.81 -14.90 14.41
C LYS A 74 21.89 -15.42 13.30
N ILE A 75 20.66 -14.93 13.21
CA ILE A 75 19.72 -15.35 12.16
C ILE A 75 20.21 -14.86 10.79
N LEU A 76 20.68 -13.61 10.70
CA LEU A 76 21.15 -13.02 9.45
C LEU A 76 22.36 -13.75 8.86
N SER A 77 23.31 -14.17 9.70
CA SER A 77 24.59 -14.76 9.25
C SER A 77 24.51 -16.27 9.05
N ASP A 78 23.46 -16.92 9.54
CA ASP A 78 23.26 -18.36 9.36
C ASP A 78 22.79 -18.63 7.92
N PRO A 79 23.60 -19.33 7.09
CA PRO A 79 23.30 -19.56 5.69
C PRO A 79 21.97 -20.29 5.46
N SER A 80 21.51 -21.11 6.41
CA SER A 80 20.23 -21.83 6.24
C SER A 80 19.01 -20.90 6.29
N ASN A 81 19.16 -19.69 6.84
CA ASN A 81 18.08 -18.71 6.86
C ASN A 81 17.98 -17.89 5.58
N GLY A 82 18.94 -17.97 4.65
CA GLY A 82 18.84 -17.43 3.29
C GLY A 82 18.91 -15.92 3.13
N TYR A 83 19.18 -15.15 4.18
CA TYR A 83 19.29 -13.69 4.10
C TYR A 83 20.65 -13.19 3.61
N LEU A 84 21.73 -13.88 3.97
CA LEU A 84 23.10 -13.63 3.50
C LEU A 84 23.50 -14.74 2.55
N VAL A 85 23.62 -14.42 1.25
CA VAL A 85 24.04 -15.37 0.21
C VAL A 85 25.14 -14.71 -0.61
N ASN A 86 26.29 -15.39 -0.74
CA ASN A 86 27.47 -14.88 -1.46
C ASN A 86 27.89 -13.48 -0.98
N ASP A 87 27.96 -13.26 0.33
CA ASP A 87 28.26 -11.97 0.98
C ASP A 87 27.32 -10.80 0.60
N ASN A 88 26.17 -11.12 -0.01
CA ASN A 88 25.16 -10.14 -0.40
C ASN A 88 23.92 -10.24 0.49
N ILE A 89 23.43 -9.06 0.89
CA ILE A 89 22.18 -8.88 1.64
C ILE A 89 21.31 -7.88 0.89
N LEU A 90 20.04 -8.21 0.68
CA LEU A 90 19.11 -7.40 -0.10
C LEU A 90 18.06 -6.77 0.80
N PHE A 91 18.16 -5.45 0.99
CA PHE A 91 17.17 -4.65 1.70
C PHE A 91 16.29 -3.87 0.72
N GLY A 92 15.01 -3.76 1.05
CA GLY A 92 14.05 -2.93 0.35
C GLY A 92 13.39 -1.93 1.30
N ALA A 93 12.89 -0.83 0.76
CA ALA A 93 12.02 0.07 1.49
C ALA A 93 10.88 0.55 0.58
N GLU A 94 9.67 0.53 1.10
CA GLU A 94 8.49 1.12 0.47
C GLU A 94 8.08 2.33 1.30
N VAL A 95 7.83 3.46 0.64
CA VAL A 95 7.67 4.76 1.28
C VAL A 95 6.48 5.49 0.68
N PHE A 96 5.48 5.80 1.50
CA PHE A 96 4.29 6.56 1.13
C PHE A 96 4.25 7.87 1.88
N VAL A 97 4.29 9.00 1.17
CA VAL A 97 4.17 10.33 1.78
C VAL A 97 2.69 10.65 2.01
N VAL A 98 2.34 10.93 3.26
CA VAL A 98 1.01 11.36 3.67
C VAL A 98 0.95 12.89 3.54
N LYS A 99 0.24 13.37 2.52
CA LYS A 99 0.01 14.80 2.33
C LYS A 99 -1.03 15.29 3.34
N LYS A 100 -0.67 16.31 4.13
CA LYS A 100 -1.65 17.16 4.80
C LYS A 100 -2.08 18.19 3.76
N ASP A 101 -3.21 17.98 3.10
CA ASP A 101 -3.82 19.07 2.36
C ASP A 101 -4.19 20.15 3.39
N ALA A 102 -3.75 21.38 3.16
CA ALA A 102 -4.10 22.52 3.99
C ALA A 102 -5.61 22.76 3.85
N ILE A 103 -6.38 22.14 4.74
CA ILE A 103 -7.79 22.48 4.92
C ILE A 103 -7.81 23.79 5.69
N ILE A 104 -7.87 24.89 4.95
CA ILE A 104 -8.29 26.19 5.48
C ILE A 104 -9.71 25.99 6.01
N GLU A 105 -9.85 26.11 7.34
CA GLU A 105 -11.08 26.39 8.09
C GLU A 105 -12.34 25.58 7.71
N CYS A 106 -12.59 24.48 8.42
CA CYS A 106 -13.93 24.22 9.00
C CYS A 106 -13.80 23.12 10.08
N VAL A 107 -13.82 23.56 11.34
CA VAL A 107 -14.36 22.88 12.53
C VAL A 107 -14.22 21.35 12.56
N SER A 108 -13.28 20.91 13.40
CA SER A 108 -13.16 19.58 14.01
C SER A 108 -14.40 18.66 13.89
N LEU A 109 -14.31 17.65 13.03
CA LEU A 109 -15.10 16.43 13.16
C LEU A 109 -14.18 15.30 13.60
N ASN A 110 -14.16 15.07 14.90
CA ASN A 110 -13.48 13.93 15.48
C ASN A 110 -14.08 12.63 14.92
N ASN A 111 -13.22 11.75 14.40
CA ASN A 111 -13.50 10.35 14.04
C ASN A 111 -14.79 10.10 13.23
N ILE A 112 -14.94 10.73 12.07
CA ILE A 112 -15.89 10.19 11.09
C ILE A 112 -15.18 9.06 10.34
N ASN A 113 -15.64 7.82 10.57
CA ASN A 113 -15.42 6.75 9.60
C ASN A 113 -16.31 7.08 8.39
N ILE A 114 -15.74 7.76 7.40
CA ILE A 114 -16.50 8.08 6.20
C ILE A 114 -16.44 6.84 5.31
N HIS A 115 -17.59 6.15 5.26
CA HIS A 115 -17.80 4.97 4.44
C HIS A 115 -18.32 5.40 3.07
N TYR A 116 -17.47 5.29 2.04
CA TYR A 116 -17.87 5.53 0.66
C TYR A 116 -18.18 4.21 -0.01
N LYS A 117 -19.45 4.01 -0.38
CA LYS A 117 -19.87 2.89 -1.23
C LYS A 117 -20.01 3.37 -2.66
N HIS A 118 -19.44 2.63 -3.60
CA HIS A 118 -19.66 2.83 -5.02
C HIS A 118 -20.06 1.51 -5.68
N ASP A 119 -21.12 1.56 -6.48
CA ASP A 119 -21.71 0.41 -7.15
C ASP A 119 -21.47 0.50 -8.65
N PHE A 120 -20.68 -0.43 -9.19
CA PHE A 120 -20.37 -0.55 -10.60
C PHE A 120 -21.16 -1.71 -11.21
N LYS A 121 -22.17 -1.37 -12.01
CA LYS A 121 -22.99 -2.34 -12.72
C LYS A 121 -22.39 -2.65 -14.08
N ILE A 122 -22.20 -3.92 -14.34
CA ILE A 122 -21.62 -4.45 -15.56
C ILE A 122 -22.70 -5.25 -16.29
N SER A 123 -23.11 -4.77 -17.45
CA SER A 123 -24.08 -5.46 -18.32
C SER A 123 -23.37 -6.30 -19.36
N ASP A 124 -24.09 -7.26 -19.95
CA ASP A 124 -23.59 -8.17 -20.98
C ASP A 124 -22.28 -8.87 -20.56
N PHE A 125 -22.21 -9.32 -19.29
CA PHE A 125 -20.99 -9.84 -18.68
C PHE A 125 -20.40 -11.00 -19.50
N SER A 126 -21.27 -11.87 -20.02
CA SER A 126 -20.91 -13.00 -20.89
C SER A 126 -20.14 -12.61 -22.16
N LYS A 127 -20.27 -11.36 -22.64
CA LYS A 127 -19.62 -10.86 -23.86
C LYS A 127 -18.28 -10.18 -23.59
N LEU A 128 -17.89 -10.00 -22.32
CA LEU A 128 -16.67 -9.30 -21.95
C LEU A 128 -15.43 -10.16 -22.23
N ASN A 129 -14.66 -9.75 -23.23
CA ASN A 129 -13.37 -10.35 -23.56
C ASN A 129 -12.18 -9.50 -23.14
N GLU A 130 -12.41 -8.21 -22.89
CA GLU A 130 -11.38 -7.23 -22.57
C GLU A 130 -11.68 -6.55 -21.23
N ARG A 131 -10.65 -5.87 -20.70
CA ARG A 131 -10.73 -5.04 -19.51
C ARG A 131 -11.84 -4.00 -19.62
N CYS A 132 -12.67 -3.89 -18.59
CA CYS A 132 -13.67 -2.83 -18.49
C CYS A 132 -13.39 -1.87 -17.33
N PHE A 133 -14.02 -0.70 -17.38
CA PHE A 133 -13.78 0.41 -16.49
C PHE A 133 -15.08 1.01 -15.98
N SER A 134 -15.14 1.36 -14.71
CA SER A 134 -16.23 2.20 -14.20
C SER A 134 -16.09 3.65 -14.69
N GLU A 135 -17.13 4.43 -14.46
CA GLU A 135 -17.03 5.87 -14.37
C GLU A 135 -16.04 6.30 -13.28
N GLN A 136 -15.57 7.55 -13.37
CA GLN A 136 -14.77 8.12 -12.31
C GLN A 136 -15.67 8.53 -11.14
N PHE A 137 -15.25 8.19 -9.92
CA PHE A 137 -15.96 8.58 -8.71
C PHE A 137 -15.00 9.17 -7.66
N ILE A 138 -15.58 9.86 -6.67
CA ILE A 138 -14.82 10.48 -5.58
C ILE A 138 -15.11 9.70 -4.30
N GLY A 139 -14.07 9.22 -3.64
CA GLY A 139 -14.12 8.54 -2.35
C GLY A 139 -12.94 8.98 -1.51
N GLY A 140 -13.19 9.43 -0.28
CA GLY A 140 -12.12 9.89 0.62
C GLY A 140 -11.38 11.13 0.14
N GLY A 141 -12.05 12.01 -0.62
CA GLY A 141 -11.43 13.19 -1.22
C GLY A 141 -10.51 12.90 -2.42
N GLN A 142 -10.42 11.65 -2.87
CA GLN A 142 -9.57 11.23 -3.98
C GLN A 142 -10.42 10.74 -5.17
N LYS A 143 -9.86 10.85 -6.39
CA LYS A 143 -10.50 10.42 -7.63
C LYS A 143 -10.11 8.98 -7.95
N TRP A 144 -11.11 8.14 -8.20
CA TRP A 144 -10.93 6.70 -8.41
C TRP A 144 -11.65 6.21 -9.66
N LYS A 145 -11.20 5.06 -10.15
CA LYS A 145 -11.88 4.26 -11.19
C LYS A 145 -11.69 2.78 -10.87
N ILE A 146 -12.73 1.98 -11.04
CA ILE A 146 -12.66 0.52 -10.93
C ILE A 146 -12.25 -0.06 -12.28
N ILE A 147 -11.39 -1.05 -12.25
CA ILE A 147 -10.94 -1.84 -13.39
C ILE A 147 -11.34 -3.28 -13.12
N LEU A 148 -11.99 -3.93 -14.10
CA LEU A 148 -12.27 -5.36 -14.05
C LEU A 148 -11.67 -6.05 -15.28
N ASP A 149 -10.88 -7.08 -15.03
CA ASP A 149 -10.37 -7.99 -16.06
C ASP A 149 -11.19 -9.29 -16.02
N PRO A 150 -12.12 -9.49 -16.97
CA PRO A 150 -13.07 -10.60 -16.94
C PRO A 150 -12.40 -11.97 -17.15
N LYS A 151 -11.19 -11.99 -17.73
CA LYS A 151 -10.35 -13.19 -17.91
C LYS A 151 -9.13 -13.22 -17.00
N GLY A 152 -9.10 -12.32 -16.02
CA GLY A 152 -8.02 -12.26 -15.05
C GLY A 152 -6.77 -11.57 -15.58
N SER A 153 -5.82 -11.40 -14.67
CA SER A 153 -4.55 -10.72 -14.85
C SER A 153 -3.53 -11.32 -13.88
N GLY A 154 -2.25 -11.30 -14.25
CA GLY A 154 -1.17 -11.84 -13.42
C GLY A 154 -1.43 -13.29 -12.99
N THR A 155 -1.46 -13.53 -11.68
CA THR A 155 -1.65 -14.87 -11.10
C THR A 155 -3.05 -15.45 -11.31
N GLY A 156 -4.05 -14.64 -11.68
CA GLY A 156 -5.42 -15.09 -11.93
C GLY A 156 -5.78 -15.23 -13.42
N THR A 157 -4.82 -15.07 -14.32
CA THR A 157 -5.04 -15.16 -15.78
C THR A 157 -5.73 -16.48 -16.15
N ASP A 158 -6.78 -16.38 -16.97
CA ASP A 158 -7.64 -17.45 -17.49
C ASP A 158 -8.31 -18.37 -16.45
N SER A 159 -8.23 -18.01 -15.17
CA SER A 159 -8.79 -18.80 -14.06
C SER A 159 -9.71 -17.99 -13.15
N HIS A 160 -9.48 -16.68 -13.04
CA HIS A 160 -10.21 -15.78 -12.16
C HIS A 160 -10.61 -14.51 -12.89
N VAL A 161 -11.61 -13.82 -12.36
CA VAL A 161 -11.84 -12.39 -12.63
C VAL A 161 -10.89 -11.59 -11.75
N SER A 162 -10.21 -10.59 -12.31
CA SER A 162 -9.42 -9.63 -11.51
C SER A 162 -10.16 -8.31 -11.35
N ILE A 163 -9.97 -7.67 -10.21
CA ILE A 163 -10.58 -6.38 -9.89
C ILE A 163 -9.52 -5.46 -9.30
N PHE A 164 -9.40 -4.26 -9.83
CA PHE A 164 -8.48 -3.24 -9.34
C PHE A 164 -9.19 -1.90 -9.12
N LEU A 165 -8.69 -1.16 -8.15
CA LEU A 165 -9.04 0.22 -7.88
C LEU A 165 -7.86 1.10 -8.29
N ASN A 166 -8.10 1.99 -9.26
CA ASN A 166 -7.09 2.88 -9.81
C ASN A 166 -7.27 4.30 -9.26
N HIS A 167 -6.21 4.84 -8.68
CA HIS A 167 -6.09 6.20 -8.20
C HIS A 167 -5.73 7.14 -9.35
N LEU A 168 -6.51 8.20 -9.52
CA LEU A 168 -6.30 9.19 -10.57
C LEU A 168 -5.70 10.46 -9.94
N ALA A 169 -4.39 10.42 -9.65
CA ALA A 169 -3.66 11.59 -9.16
C ALA A 169 -3.59 12.71 -10.23
N THR A 170 -3.89 13.95 -9.86
CA THR A 170 -3.87 15.11 -10.77
C THR A 170 -2.53 15.86 -10.82
N SER A 171 -1.49 15.40 -10.11
CA SER A 171 -0.19 16.10 -10.08
C SER A 171 0.89 15.30 -10.82
N TYR A 172 1.21 15.72 -12.04
CA TYR A 172 2.28 15.18 -12.91
C TYR A 172 3.71 15.42 -12.38
N TRP A 173 3.88 15.94 -11.15
CA TRP A 173 5.18 16.39 -10.64
C TRP A 173 5.93 15.35 -9.83
N PHE A 174 5.30 14.23 -9.46
CA PHE A 174 5.99 13.07 -8.89
C PHE A 174 5.32 11.80 -9.40
N SER A 175 6.06 10.99 -10.14
CA SER A 175 5.59 9.69 -10.64
C SER A 175 5.30 8.76 -9.46
N ALA A 176 4.01 8.52 -9.18
CA ALA A 176 3.62 7.39 -8.35
C ALA A 176 3.77 6.13 -9.22
N SER A 177 4.66 5.24 -8.79
CA SER A 177 5.05 4.05 -9.56
C SER A 177 3.97 2.96 -9.58
N ILE A 178 2.91 3.09 -8.77
CA ILE A 178 1.77 2.16 -8.72
C ILE A 178 0.50 2.98 -8.46
N ASN A 179 -0.27 3.24 -9.51
CA ASN A 179 -1.55 3.96 -9.40
C ASN A 179 -2.74 3.03 -9.15
N SER A 180 -2.57 1.71 -9.22
CA SER A 180 -3.65 0.72 -9.13
C SER A 180 -3.37 -0.35 -8.09
N TRP A 181 -4.37 -0.66 -7.25
CA TRP A 181 -4.31 -1.74 -6.26
C TRP A 181 -5.53 -2.66 -6.40
N GLY A 182 -5.38 -3.96 -6.22
CA GLY A 182 -6.49 -4.90 -6.42
C GLY A 182 -6.15 -6.36 -6.23
N TRP A 183 -7.06 -7.21 -6.69
CA TRP A 183 -7.01 -8.66 -6.57
C TRP A 183 -6.89 -9.29 -7.96
N PRO A 184 -5.68 -9.73 -8.36
CA PRO A 184 -5.47 -10.48 -9.60
C PRO A 184 -6.27 -11.79 -9.66
N ALA A 185 -6.52 -12.44 -8.51
CA ALA A 185 -7.38 -13.61 -8.38
C ALA A 185 -8.55 -13.31 -7.43
N CYS A 186 -9.50 -12.47 -7.87
CA CYS A 186 -10.59 -12.03 -7.00
C CYS A 186 -11.66 -13.11 -6.79
N ILE A 187 -12.10 -13.73 -7.89
CA ILE A 187 -13.12 -14.79 -7.88
C ILE A 187 -12.89 -15.70 -9.07
N GLU A 188 -12.96 -17.02 -8.86
CA GLU A 188 -12.79 -17.99 -9.94
C GLU A 188 -13.84 -17.82 -11.03
N LEU A 189 -13.45 -18.03 -12.28
CA LEU A 189 -14.36 -18.01 -13.43
C LEU A 189 -15.46 -19.06 -13.30
N ALA A 190 -15.14 -20.24 -12.78
CA ALA A 190 -16.13 -21.28 -12.53
C ALA A 190 -17.16 -20.85 -11.47
N THR A 191 -16.71 -20.12 -10.45
CA THR A 191 -17.57 -19.66 -9.35
C THR A 191 -18.45 -18.48 -9.75
N ILE A 192 -17.92 -17.47 -10.45
CA ILE A 192 -18.71 -16.29 -10.85
C ILE A 192 -19.75 -16.62 -11.92
N ASN A 193 -19.45 -17.58 -12.81
CA ASN A 193 -20.35 -18.01 -13.88
C ASN A 193 -21.32 -19.12 -13.45
N ASP A 194 -21.24 -19.65 -12.22
CA ASP A 194 -22.20 -20.63 -11.73
C ASP A 194 -23.56 -19.94 -11.46
N PRO A 195 -24.62 -20.29 -12.21
CA PRO A 195 -25.93 -19.66 -12.07
C PRO A 195 -26.56 -19.88 -10.69
N ASN A 196 -26.12 -20.90 -9.93
CA ASN A 196 -26.62 -21.16 -8.59
C ASN A 196 -26.00 -20.25 -7.52
N LYS A 197 -24.91 -19.54 -7.84
CA LYS A 197 -24.22 -18.64 -6.90
C LYS A 197 -24.77 -17.22 -6.91
N GLY A 198 -25.45 -16.83 -7.99
CA GLY A 198 -26.16 -15.54 -8.08
C GLY A 198 -25.27 -14.31 -8.27
N PHE A 199 -24.00 -14.48 -8.65
CA PHE A 199 -23.09 -13.34 -8.95
C PHE A 199 -23.44 -12.62 -10.25
N ILE A 200 -24.04 -13.35 -11.20
CA ILE A 200 -24.53 -12.83 -12.47
C ILE A 200 -26.02 -13.10 -12.54
N VAL A 201 -26.82 -12.04 -12.69
CA VAL A 201 -28.28 -12.12 -12.83
C VAL A 201 -28.69 -11.33 -14.06
N ASN A 202 -29.43 -11.95 -14.98
CA ASN A 202 -29.80 -11.36 -16.28
C ASN A 202 -28.58 -10.82 -17.05
N ASP A 203 -27.51 -11.62 -17.10
CA ASP A 203 -26.21 -11.26 -17.70
C ASP A 203 -25.60 -9.96 -17.17
N CYS A 204 -25.99 -9.56 -15.95
CA CYS A 204 -25.47 -8.39 -15.26
C CYS A 204 -24.73 -8.82 -13.98
N CYS A 205 -23.54 -8.26 -13.77
CA CYS A 205 -22.80 -8.37 -12.52
C CYS A 205 -22.82 -7.00 -11.80
N LEU A 206 -23.00 -7.00 -10.49
CA LEU A 206 -22.92 -5.80 -9.66
C LEU A 206 -21.72 -5.88 -8.73
N LEU A 207 -20.77 -4.98 -8.91
CA LEU A 207 -19.60 -4.86 -8.07
C LEU A 207 -19.75 -3.67 -7.12
N SER A 208 -19.74 -3.92 -5.82
CA SER A 208 -19.72 -2.86 -4.80
C SER A 208 -18.33 -2.73 -4.19
N ILE A 209 -17.75 -1.54 -4.24
CA ILE A 209 -16.51 -1.21 -3.52
C ILE A 209 -16.83 -0.30 -2.35
N ASN A 210 -16.31 -0.67 -1.18
CA ASN A 210 -16.40 0.12 0.04
C ASN A 210 -15.03 0.69 0.37
N ILE A 211 -14.91 2.01 0.28
CA ILE A 211 -13.70 2.73 0.65
C ILE A 211 -13.92 3.29 2.06
N HIS A 212 -13.08 2.84 2.99
CA HIS A 212 -13.02 3.37 4.34
C HIS A 212 -11.86 4.34 4.41
N THR A 213 -12.15 5.60 4.70
CA THR A 213 -11.09 6.58 4.97
C THR A 213 -11.10 6.94 6.44
N TYR A 214 -9.97 6.72 7.10
CA TYR A 214 -9.75 7.17 8.46
C TYR A 214 -9.18 8.58 8.43
N LEU A 215 -10.03 9.57 8.70
CA LEU A 215 -9.57 10.91 9.07
C LEU A 215 -9.14 10.86 10.54
N GLY A 216 -7.90 10.47 10.79
CA GLY A 216 -7.35 10.35 12.14
C GLY A 216 -6.48 11.54 12.52
N SER A 217 -7.00 12.46 13.32
CA SER A 217 -6.19 13.17 14.32
C SER A 217 -6.16 12.30 15.58
N ARG A 218 -5.02 11.70 15.90
CA ARG A 218 -4.80 11.24 17.28
C ARG A 218 -4.48 12.48 18.11
N SER A 219 -5.43 12.93 18.93
CA SER A 219 -5.09 13.74 20.09
C SER A 219 -4.16 12.89 20.97
N LEU A 220 -2.93 13.37 21.12
CA LEU A 220 -2.02 12.91 22.16
C LEU A 220 -2.67 13.29 23.49
N GLN A 221 -3.11 12.31 24.26
CA GLN A 221 -3.33 12.48 25.69
C GLN A 221 -2.02 12.08 26.37
N TRP A 222 -1.42 13.04 27.06
CA TRP A 222 -0.22 12.84 27.87
C TRP A 222 -0.60 12.09 29.13
N ASP A 223 0.18 11.06 29.47
CA ASP A 223 0.56 10.68 30.83
C ASP A 223 2.03 10.22 30.79
#